data_AF-R6FCD9-F1
#
_entry.id   AF-R6FCD9-F1
#
_cell.length_a   1.000
_cell.length_b   1.000
_cell.length_c   1.000
_cell.angle_alpha   90.00
_cell.angle_beta   90.00
_cell.angle_gamma   90.00
#
_symmetry.space_group_name_H-M   'P 1'
#
loop_
_entity.id
_entity.type
_entity.pdbx_description
1 polymer ?
#
loop_
_entity_poly.entity_id
_entity_poly.type
_entity_poly.pdbx_seq_one_letter_code
_entity_poly.pdbx_strand_id
1 'polypeptide(L)'
;MEAKAHIQLFHQYFFNLPPDDDYIRWTLGKAMYMADGTALKQKQAMDENGFYSDIISSSAVCTVMCDSIRFDGNERKFTYYGTQLIKRRSRDQKRSLVTTGYIESVPRTQNNPHGLMITGWRTIENKDLDY
;
A
#
# COMPACT_ATOMS: atom_id res chain seq x y z
N MET A 1 11.22 5.12 14.94
CA MET A 1 9.79 4.79 15.17
C MET A 1 8.91 5.45 14.10
N GLU A 2 9.12 6.73 13.80
CA GLU A 2 8.40 7.49 12.76
C GLU A 2 8.42 6.84 11.36
N ALA A 3 9.57 6.34 10.89
CA ALA A 3 9.66 5.68 9.58
C ALA A 3 8.74 4.45 9.46
N LYS A 4 8.68 3.60 10.49
CA LYS A 4 7.80 2.43 10.49
C LYS A 4 6.32 2.82 10.45
N ALA A 5 5.93 3.84 11.23
CA ALA A 5 4.57 4.36 11.22
C ALA A 5 4.21 4.97 9.85
N HIS A 6 5.13 5.70 9.22
CA HIS A 6 4.96 6.26 7.88
C HIS A 6 4.77 5.14 6.83
N ILE A 7 5.63 4.10 6.86
CA ILE A 7 5.51 2.94 5.98
C ILE A 7 4.17 2.24 6.18
N GLN A 8 3.76 1.99 7.43
CA GLN A 8 2.49 1.33 7.73
C GLN A 8 1.30 2.14 7.20
N LEU A 9 1.30 3.44 7.44
CA LEU A 9 0.22 4.34 7.02
C LEU A 9 0.11 4.41 5.49
N PHE A 10 1.25 4.47 4.77
CA PHE A 10 1.25 4.38 3.31
C PHE A 10 0.57 3.09 2.81
N HIS A 11 0.94 1.93 3.38
CA HIS A 11 0.35 0.65 2.98
C HIS A 11 -1.14 0.58 3.28
N GLN A 12 -1.58 1.12 4.43
CA GLN A 12 -2.99 1.21 4.76
C GLN A 12 -3.74 2.06 3.75
N TYR A 13 -3.24 3.25 3.40
CA TYR A 13 -3.88 4.09 2.39
C TYR A 13 -3.91 3.44 1.00
N PHE A 14 -2.89 2.67 0.65
CA PHE A 14 -2.78 2.07 -0.68
C PHE A 14 -3.62 0.79 -0.85
N PHE A 15 -3.73 -0.05 0.19
CA PHE A 15 -4.35 -1.38 0.09
C PHE A 15 -5.64 -1.57 0.89
N ASN A 16 -6.05 -0.62 1.73
CA ASN A 16 -7.35 -0.67 2.39
C ASN A 16 -8.41 0.00 1.51
N LEU A 17 -9.12 -0.82 0.73
CA LEU A 17 -9.98 -0.37 -0.37
C LEU A 17 -11.38 -0.98 -0.19
N PRO A 18 -12.34 -0.22 0.37
CA PRO A 18 -13.76 -0.57 0.29
C PRO A 18 -14.28 -0.42 -1.15
N PRO A 19 -15.44 -1.00 -1.49
CA PRO A 19 -16.06 -0.87 -2.82
C PRO A 19 -16.74 0.50 -2.99
N ASP A 20 -15.98 1.58 -2.80
CA ASP A 20 -16.40 2.98 -2.90
C ASP A 20 -15.35 3.74 -3.72
N ASP A 21 -15.72 4.12 -4.94
CA ASP A 21 -14.82 4.77 -5.91
C ASP A 21 -14.25 6.10 -5.37
N ASP A 22 -15.08 6.91 -4.71
CA ASP A 22 -14.66 8.20 -4.18
C ASP A 22 -13.68 8.02 -3.02
N TYR A 23 -13.96 7.07 -2.13
CA TYR A 23 -13.04 6.73 -1.04
C TYR A 23 -11.72 6.16 -1.57
N ILE A 24 -11.75 5.27 -2.56
CA ILE A 24 -10.56 4.69 -3.20
C ILE A 24 -9.69 5.82 -3.79
N ARG A 25 -10.28 6.75 -4.53
CA ARG A 25 -9.55 7.88 -5.12
C ARG A 25 -8.92 8.77 -4.05
N TRP A 26 -9.66 9.05 -2.99
CA TRP A 26 -9.20 9.87 -1.88
C TRP A 26 -8.01 9.22 -1.14
N THR A 27 -8.14 7.94 -0.76
CA THR A 27 -7.08 7.22 -0.03
C THR A 27 -5.82 7.04 -0.87
N LEU A 28 -5.97 6.73 -2.17
CA LEU A 28 -4.84 6.64 -3.08
C LEU A 28 -4.17 8.01 -3.25
N GLY A 29 -4.94 9.10 -3.34
CA GLY A 29 -4.40 10.46 -3.35
C GLY A 29 -3.54 10.76 -2.12
N LYS A 30 -3.97 10.32 -0.93
CA LYS A 30 -3.17 10.43 0.30
C LYS A 30 -1.89 9.60 0.26
N ALA A 31 -1.95 8.37 -0.24
CA ALA A 31 -0.77 7.53 -0.43
C ALA A 31 0.26 8.19 -1.37
N MET A 32 -0.19 8.89 -2.43
CA MET A 32 0.70 9.58 -3.37
C MET A 32 1.46 10.77 -2.75
N TYR A 33 1.02 11.34 -1.63
CA TYR A 33 1.80 12.38 -0.93
C TYR A 33 2.97 11.79 -0.11
N MET A 34 2.96 10.48 0.09
CA MET A 34 3.91 9.76 0.94
C MET A 34 4.96 8.98 0.14
N ALA A 35 4.76 8.83 -1.17
CA ALA A 35 5.64 8.07 -2.04
C ALA A 35 5.94 8.81 -3.35
N ASP A 36 7.08 8.50 -3.95
CA ASP A 36 7.50 9.04 -5.23
C ASP A 36 6.70 8.47 -6.42
N GLY A 37 7.10 8.82 -7.64
CA GLY A 37 6.48 8.33 -8.86
C GLY A 37 6.49 6.80 -9.03
N THR A 38 7.23 6.04 -8.22
CA THR A 38 7.18 4.57 -8.28
C THR A 38 5.85 4.03 -7.75
N ALA A 39 5.26 4.65 -6.73
CA ALA A 39 3.91 4.30 -6.26
C ALA A 39 2.85 4.62 -7.30
N LEU A 40 3.01 5.72 -8.05
CA LEU A 40 2.12 6.06 -9.14
C LEU A 40 2.15 5.01 -10.26
N LYS A 41 3.34 4.53 -10.64
CA LYS A 41 3.50 3.46 -11.63
C LYS A 41 2.81 2.17 -11.19
N GLN A 42 2.95 1.79 -9.92
CA GLN A 42 2.27 0.62 -9.37
C GLN A 42 0.75 0.80 -9.35
N LYS A 43 0.26 1.98 -8.98
CA LYS A 43 -1.17 2.31 -9.07
C LYS A 43 -1.68 2.14 -10.51
N GLN A 44 -0.98 2.70 -11.49
CA GLN A 44 -1.35 2.61 -12.90
C GLN A 44 -1.39 1.16 -13.38
N ALA A 45 -0.38 0.35 -13.04
CA ALA A 45 -0.37 -1.07 -13.39
C ALA A 45 -1.55 -1.84 -12.76
N MET A 46 -1.95 -1.52 -11.53
CA MET A 46 -3.12 -2.15 -10.90
C MET A 46 -4.43 -1.70 -11.55
N ASP A 47 -4.51 -0.44 -11.98
CA ASP A 47 -5.66 0.11 -12.69
C ASP A 47 -5.81 -0.50 -14.09
N GLU A 48 -4.72 -0.61 -14.84
CA GLU A 48 -4.67 -1.28 -16.16
C GLU A 48 -5.05 -2.76 -16.08
N ASN A 49 -4.71 -3.44 -14.97
CA ASN A 49 -5.12 -4.81 -14.70
C ASN A 49 -6.59 -4.92 -14.21
N GLY A 50 -7.32 -3.81 -14.12
CA GLY A 50 -8.73 -3.79 -13.70
C GLY A 50 -8.96 -3.99 -12.21
N PHE A 51 -7.94 -3.94 -11.36
CA PHE A 51 -8.04 -4.30 -9.94
C PHE A 51 -9.06 -3.44 -9.17
N TYR A 52 -9.07 -2.12 -9.37
CA TYR A 52 -10.01 -1.22 -8.68
C TYR A 52 -11.44 -1.40 -9.20
N SER A 53 -11.60 -1.56 -10.53
CA SER A 53 -12.90 -1.86 -11.14
C SER A 53 -13.46 -3.20 -10.66
N ASP A 54 -12.62 -4.20 -10.47
CA ASP A 54 -12.97 -5.50 -9.88
C ASP A 54 -13.46 -5.35 -8.43
N ILE A 55 -12.79 -4.52 -7.62
CA ILE A 55 -13.22 -4.24 -6.24
C ILE A 55 -14.63 -3.66 -6.22
N ILE A 56 -14.88 -2.65 -7.06
CA ILE A 56 -16.19 -1.97 -7.13
C ILE A 56 -17.27 -2.93 -7.67
N SER A 57 -17.01 -3.57 -8.81
CA SER A 57 -18.00 -4.42 -9.49
C SER A 57 -18.35 -5.68 -8.70
N SER A 58 -17.37 -6.30 -8.01
CA SER A 58 -17.61 -7.48 -7.18
C SER A 58 -18.02 -7.16 -5.74
N SER A 59 -18.20 -5.87 -5.41
CA SER A 59 -18.45 -5.38 -4.04
C SER A 59 -17.46 -5.97 -3.04
N ALA A 60 -16.19 -6.07 -3.45
CA ALA A 60 -15.13 -6.62 -2.62
C ALA A 60 -14.64 -5.58 -1.61
N VAL A 61 -14.19 -6.04 -0.45
CA VAL A 61 -13.46 -5.22 0.51
C VAL A 61 -12.04 -5.74 0.59
N CYS A 62 -11.07 -4.91 0.24
CA CYS A 62 -9.65 -5.20 0.41
C CYS A 62 -9.17 -4.55 1.70
N THR A 63 -8.50 -5.31 2.56
CA THR A 63 -7.87 -4.80 3.78
C THR A 63 -6.46 -5.36 3.88
N VAL A 64 -5.51 -4.54 4.34
CA VAL A 64 -4.15 -4.99 4.64
C VAL A 64 -3.90 -4.98 6.14
N MET A 65 -3.34 -6.07 6.64
CA MET A 65 -2.84 -6.17 8.00
C MET A 65 -1.32 -6.09 7.95
N CYS A 66 -0.74 -5.22 8.77
CA CYS A 66 0.70 -5.10 8.92
C CYS A 66 1.20 -6.20 9.86
N ASP A 67 1.95 -7.17 9.35
CA ASP A 67 2.50 -8.25 10.15
C ASP A 67 3.83 -7.81 10.80
N SER A 68 4.76 -7.28 9.99
CA SER A 68 6.01 -6.70 10.50
C SER A 68 6.65 -5.73 9.52
N ILE A 69 7.51 -4.86 10.04
CA ILE A 69 8.29 -3.91 9.22
C ILE A 69 9.75 -3.99 9.62
N ARG A 70 10.59 -4.47 8.69
CA ARG A 70 12.04 -4.42 8.79
C ARG A 70 12.53 -3.12 8.17
N PHE A 71 13.28 -2.34 8.94
CA PHE A 71 13.86 -1.09 8.47
C PHE A 71 15.34 -1.08 8.81
N ASP A 72 16.17 -0.89 7.80
CA ASP A 72 17.61 -0.68 7.92
C ASP A 72 17.88 0.82 7.90
N GLY A 73 18.40 1.36 9.01
CA GLY A 73 18.71 2.78 9.14
C GLY A 73 19.94 3.22 8.36
N ASN A 74 20.88 2.31 8.07
CA ASN A 74 22.11 2.62 7.34
C ASN A 74 21.82 2.75 5.85
N GLU A 75 21.11 1.77 5.28
CA GLU A 75 20.69 1.81 3.87
C GLU A 75 19.42 2.63 3.63
N ARG A 76 18.75 3.07 4.70
CA ARG A 76 17.40 3.66 4.68
C ARG A 76 16.38 2.80 3.94
N LYS A 77 16.60 1.50 3.90
CA LYS A 77 15.80 0.54 3.16
C LYS A 77 14.77 -0.10 4.08
N PHE A 78 13.57 -0.32 3.58
CA PHE A 78 12.55 -1.06 4.31
C PHE A 78 12.07 -2.29 3.57
N THR A 79 11.59 -3.25 4.34
CA THR A 79 10.80 -4.39 3.89
C THR A 79 9.55 -4.46 4.74
N TYR A 80 8.40 -4.31 4.09
CA TYR A 80 7.09 -4.43 4.70
C TYR A 80 6.56 -5.84 4.47
N TYR A 81 6.10 -6.47 5.53
CA TYR A 81 5.42 -7.76 5.50
C TYR A 81 3.99 -7.53 5.96
N GLY A 82 3.04 -7.88 5.13
CA GLY A 82 1.64 -7.78 5.45
C GLY A 82 0.82 -8.88 4.83
N THR A 83 -0.37 -9.02 5.36
CA THR A 83 -1.38 -9.95 4.90
C THR A 83 -2.52 -9.15 4.31
N GLN A 84 -2.81 -9.37 3.03
CA GLN A 84 -3.99 -8.81 2.38
C GLN A 84 -5.17 -9.76 2.51
N LEU A 85 -6.34 -9.23 2.81
CA LEU A 85 -7.60 -9.94 2.86
C LEU A 85 -8.55 -9.27 1.87
N ILE A 86 -9.02 -10.04 0.91
CA ILE A 86 -9.98 -9.60 -0.10
C ILE A 86 -11.27 -10.37 0.18
N LYS A 87 -12.21 -9.71 0.86
CA LYS A 87 -13.53 -10.28 1.14
C LYS A 87 -14.45 -10.03 -0.06
N ARG A 88 -15.07 -11.08 -0.59
CA ARG A 88 -16.03 -11.00 -1.69
C ARG A 88 -17.29 -11.75 -1.31
N ARG A 89 -18.41 -11.44 -1.96
CA ARG A 89 -19.65 -12.22 -1.79
C ARG A 89 -19.47 -13.69 -2.15
N SER A 90 -18.62 -13.98 -3.13
CA SER A 90 -18.40 -15.35 -3.63
C SER A 90 -17.40 -16.13 -2.78
N ARG A 91 -16.20 -15.59 -2.58
CA ARG A 91 -15.11 -16.25 -1.86
C ARG A 91 -14.13 -15.23 -1.30
N ASP A 92 -13.78 -15.41 -0.04
CA ASP A 92 -12.70 -14.68 0.62
C ASP A 92 -11.35 -15.18 0.12
N GLN A 93 -10.43 -14.25 -0.15
CA GLN A 93 -9.07 -14.56 -0.55
C GLN A 93 -8.10 -13.91 0.43
N LYS A 94 -7.08 -14.65 0.82
CA LYS A 94 -5.99 -14.18 1.66
C LYS A 94 -4.71 -14.19 0.84
N ARG A 95 -3.95 -13.10 0.85
CA ARG A 95 -2.68 -12.98 0.11
C ARG A 95 -1.57 -12.56 1.05
N SER A 96 -0.40 -13.13 0.83
CA SER A 96 0.85 -12.62 1.38
C SER A 96 1.31 -11.42 0.54
N LEU A 97 1.62 -10.32 1.20
CA LEU A 97 2.14 -9.10 0.59
C LEU A 97 3.50 -8.77 1.21
N VAL A 98 4.54 -8.78 0.37
CA VAL A 98 5.87 -8.30 0.76
C VAL A 98 6.27 -7.18 -0.19
N THR A 99 6.58 -6.02 0.36
CA THR A 99 7.05 -4.87 -0.42
C THR A 99 8.37 -4.34 0.12
N THR A 100 9.12 -3.66 -0.73
CA THR A 100 10.37 -3.00 -0.34
C THR A 100 10.48 -1.64 -0.99
N GLY A 101 11.30 -0.78 -0.39
CA GLY A 101 11.65 0.53 -0.91
C GLY A 101 12.67 1.19 0.00
N TYR A 102 12.87 2.48 -0.22
CA TYR A 102 13.76 3.34 0.55
C TYR A 102 12.97 4.48 1.20
N ILE A 103 13.56 5.07 2.22
CA ILE A 103 13.01 6.23 2.93
C ILE A 103 13.96 7.41 2.75
N GLU A 104 13.42 8.50 2.22
CA GLU A 104 14.10 9.78 2.11
C GLU A 104 13.45 10.81 3.02
N SER A 105 14.24 11.79 3.45
CA SER A 105 13.75 12.90 4.26
C SER A 105 13.37 14.05 3.34
N VAL A 106 12.14 14.56 3.51
CA VAL A 106 11.61 15.69 2.73
C VAL A 106 11.11 16.79 3.67
N PRO A 107 11.03 18.05 3.22
CA PRO A 107 10.44 19.11 4.01
C PRO A 107 9.02 18.73 4.47
N ARG A 108 8.75 18.93 5.76
CA ARG A 108 7.42 18.65 6.33
C ARG A 108 6.39 19.57 5.70
N THR A 109 5.26 18.99 5.30
CA THR A 109 4.11 19.73 4.78
C THR A 109 2.87 19.34 5.56
N GLN A 110 1.77 20.09 5.41
CA GLN A 110 0.50 19.72 6.06
C GLN A 110 0.02 18.31 5.67
N ASN A 111 0.27 17.88 4.42
CA ASN A 111 -0.11 16.55 3.94
C ASN A 111 0.90 15.44 4.28
N ASN A 112 2.12 15.80 4.67
CA ASN A 112 3.16 14.88 5.10
C ASN A 112 3.89 15.42 6.34
N PRO A 113 3.25 15.32 7.52
CA PRO A 113 3.81 15.86 8.77
C PRO A 113 5.04 15.08 9.23
N HIS A 114 5.21 13.83 8.80
CA HIS A 114 6.38 13.02 9.12
C HIS A 114 7.64 13.53 8.39
N GLY A 115 7.49 14.18 7.22
CA GLY A 115 8.63 14.64 6.42
C GLY A 115 9.46 13.48 5.87
N LEU A 116 8.80 12.37 5.55
CA LEU A 116 9.42 11.17 4.99
C LEU A 116 8.79 10.87 3.64
N MET A 117 9.58 10.41 2.69
CA MET A 117 9.14 10.02 1.36
C MET A 117 9.59 8.58 1.08
N ILE A 118 8.66 7.74 0.65
CA ILE A 118 8.95 6.40 0.16
C ILE A 118 9.44 6.49 -1.28
N THR A 119 10.64 5.98 -1.55
CA THR A 119 11.22 5.96 -2.90
C THR A 119 11.55 4.56 -3.35
N GLY A 120 11.56 4.33 -4.67
CA GLY A 120 11.93 3.01 -5.22
C GLY A 120 11.01 1.86 -4.77
N TRP A 121 9.72 2.14 -4.52
CA TRP A 121 8.78 1.17 -3.99
C TRP A 121 8.45 0.09 -5.02
N ARG A 122 8.50 -1.16 -4.58
CA ARG A 122 8.15 -2.32 -5.39
C ARG A 122 7.61 -3.46 -4.55
N THR A 123 6.71 -4.23 -5.15
CA THR A 123 6.19 -5.48 -4.59
C THR A 123 7.18 -6.61 -4.89
N ILE A 124 7.64 -7.30 -3.83
CA ILE A 124 8.47 -8.50 -3.92
C ILE A 124 7.57 -9.73 -4.03
N GLU A 125 6.51 -9.76 -3.23
CA GLU A 125 5.58 -10.89 -3.17
C GLU A 125 4.15 -10.38 -3.08
N ASN A 126 3.29 -10.99 -3.89
CA ASN A 126 1.83 -10.86 -3.81
C ASN A 126 1.26 -12.22 -4.23
N LYS A 127 1.18 -13.15 -3.29
CA LYS A 127 0.78 -14.55 -3.56
C LYS A 127 -0.45 -14.93 -2.76
N ASP A 128 -1.38 -15.62 -3.42
CA ASP A 128 -2.51 -16.27 -2.75
C ASP A 128 -1.99 -17.27 -1.72
N LEU A 129 -2.49 -17.11 -0.49
CA LEU A 129 -2.35 -18.09 0.57
C LEU A 129 -3.59 -19.00 0.43
N ASP A 130 -3.52 -19.92 -0.53
CA ASP A 130 -4.56 -20.94 -0.70
C ASP A 130 -4.71 -21.73 0.61
N TYR A 131 -5.97 -22.11 0.91
CA TYR A 131 -6.36 -22.91 2.06
C TYR A 131 -6.67 -24.34 1.61
#